data_AF-A0A6G2DFJ0-F1
#
_entry.id   AF-A0A6G2DFJ0-F1
#
_cell.length_a   1.000
_cell.length_b   1.000
_cell.length_c   1.000
_cell.angle_alpha   90.00
_cell.angle_beta   90.00
_cell.angle_gamma   90.00
#
_symmetry.space_group_name_H-M   'P 1'
#
loop_
_entity.id
_entity.type
_entity.pdbx_description
1 polymer ?
#
loop_
_entity_poly.entity_id
_entity_poly.type
_entity_poly.pdbx_seq_one_letter_code
_entity_poly.pdbx_strand_id
1 'polypeptide(L)'
;FSPYSVEKEYGVPFNYIDITEKYDELVANPNIRKTKIKARDLETEISKLQQESGYPYVVNIDTANRANPVDGKIIMSNLCSEILQVQEPSLINDAQEFLQMGTDVSCNLGSTN
;
A
#
# COMPACT_ATOMS: atom_id res chain seq x y z
N PHE A 1 4.23 0.22 -11.46
CA PHE A 1 5.53 0.91 -11.66
C PHE A 1 6.60 0.13 -10.89
N SER A 2 7.88 0.19 -11.27
CA SER A 2 8.95 -0.48 -10.51
C SER A 2 9.19 0.26 -9.19
N PRO A 3 9.04 -0.40 -8.02
CA PRO A 3 9.22 0.25 -6.73
C PRO A 3 10.61 0.89 -6.59
N TYR A 4 11.65 0.17 -6.99
CA TYR A 4 13.04 0.65 -6.97
C TYR A 4 13.25 1.94 -7.78
N SER A 5 12.75 2.00 -9.02
CA SER A 5 12.92 3.22 -9.83
C SER A 5 12.11 4.39 -9.29
N VAL A 6 10.96 4.12 -8.67
CA VAL A 6 10.13 5.15 -8.04
C VAL A 6 10.83 5.71 -6.81
N GLU A 7 11.32 4.84 -5.92
CA GLU A 7 12.04 5.26 -4.72
C GLU A 7 13.32 6.03 -5.06
N LYS A 8 14.06 5.59 -6.09
CA LYS A 8 15.26 6.30 -6.56
C LYS A 8 14.95 7.69 -7.10
N GLU A 9 13.83 7.86 -7.81
CA GLU A 9 13.45 9.14 -8.44
C GLU A 9 12.81 10.12 -7.45
N TYR A 10 11.97 9.62 -6.54
CA TYR A 10 11.16 10.44 -5.63
C TYR A 10 11.68 10.50 -4.20
N GLY A 11 12.67 9.67 -3.84
CA GLY A 11 13.23 9.61 -2.49
C GLY A 11 12.26 9.06 -1.43
N VAL A 12 11.12 8.52 -1.84
CA VAL A 12 10.11 7.94 -0.94
C VAL A 12 9.75 6.52 -1.39
N PRO A 13 9.50 5.58 -0.45
CA PRO A 13 9.14 4.22 -0.83
C PRO A 13 7.80 4.19 -1.59
N PHE A 14 7.67 3.23 -2.50
CA PHE A 14 6.56 3.18 -3.47
C PHE A 14 5.16 3.22 -2.84
N ASN A 15 4.97 2.55 -1.71
CA ASN A 15 3.70 2.49 -0.97
C ASN A 15 3.29 3.84 -0.35
N TYR A 16 4.22 4.77 -0.14
CA TYR A 16 3.93 6.11 0.40
C TYR A 16 3.64 7.15 -0.68
N ILE A 17 3.84 6.82 -1.97
CA ILE A 17 3.43 7.69 -3.07
C ILE A 17 1.92 7.66 -3.27
N ASP A 18 1.31 8.82 -3.51
CA ASP A 18 -0.04 8.89 -4.08
C ASP A 18 -0.03 8.53 -5.57
N ILE A 19 -0.31 7.26 -5.85
CA ILE A 19 -0.33 6.73 -7.21
C ILE A 19 -1.47 7.35 -8.02
N THR A 20 -2.62 7.61 -7.40
CA THR A 20 -3.79 8.16 -8.09
C THR A 20 -3.52 9.60 -8.52
N GLU A 21 -2.97 10.42 -7.63
CA GLU A 21 -2.57 11.79 -7.94
C GLU A 21 -1.42 11.83 -8.96
N LYS A 22 -0.41 10.98 -8.79
CA LYS A 22 0.82 11.02 -9.60
C LYS A 22 0.79 10.13 -10.84
N TYR A 23 -0.34 9.49 -11.17
CA TYR A 23 -0.37 8.45 -12.19
C TYR A 23 0.22 8.93 -13.53
N ASP A 24 -0.26 10.06 -14.05
CA ASP A 24 0.17 10.61 -15.33
C ASP A 24 1.63 11.06 -15.29
N GLU A 25 2.08 11.62 -14.16
CA GLU A 25 3.47 12.00 -13.93
C GLU A 25 4.40 10.76 -13.99
N LEU A 26 4.03 9.69 -13.29
CA LEU A 26 4.77 8.42 -13.29
C LEU A 26 4.76 7.76 -14.68
N VAL A 27 3.66 7.90 -15.42
CA VAL A 27 3.54 7.41 -16.81
C VAL A 27 4.38 8.24 -17.79
N ALA A 28 4.52 9.55 -17.57
CA ALA A 28 5.34 10.42 -18.41
C ALA A 28 6.85 10.28 -18.11
N ASN A 29 7.23 9.99 -16.86
CA ASN A 29 8.63 9.99 -16.46
C ASN A 29 9.43 8.81 -17.09
N PRO A 30 10.46 9.08 -17.93
CA PRO A 30 11.24 8.02 -18.59
C PRO A 30 12.19 7.27 -17.65
N ASN A 31 12.53 7.83 -16.49
CA ASN A 31 13.41 7.21 -15.50
C ASN A 31 12.70 6.07 -14.73
N ILE A 32 11.36 6.04 -14.77
CA ILE A 32 10.57 5.03 -14.07
C ILE A 32 10.34 3.84 -14.97
N ARG A 33 10.85 2.67 -14.57
CA ARG A 33 10.54 1.42 -15.26
C ARG A 33 9.09 1.06 -15.02
N LYS A 34 8.34 0.81 -16.11
CA LYS A 34 6.90 0.54 -16.06
C LYS A 34 6.50 -0.60 -17.00
N THR A 35 5.47 -1.34 -16.59
CA THR A 35 4.86 -2.43 -17.37
C THR A 35 3.39 -2.10 -17.53
N LYS A 36 2.84 -2.33 -18.72
CA LYS A 36 1.41 -2.12 -19.00
C LYS A 36 0.67 -3.45 -18.98
N ILE A 37 -0.48 -3.47 -18.33
CA ILE A 37 -1.44 -4.57 -18.31
C ILE A 37 -2.83 -3.99 -18.58
N LYS A 38 -3.77 -4.80 -19.07
CA LYS A 38 -5.16 -4.37 -19.27
C LYS A 38 -5.91 -4.46 -17.94
N ALA A 39 -6.51 -3.36 -17.50
CA ALA A 39 -7.22 -3.30 -16.22
C ALA A 39 -8.35 -4.34 -16.12
N ARG A 40 -9.14 -4.52 -17.19
CA ARG A 40 -10.24 -5.51 -17.21
C ARG A 40 -9.75 -6.95 -17.07
N ASP A 41 -8.58 -7.26 -17.61
CA ASP A 41 -8.00 -8.61 -17.51
C ASP A 41 -7.54 -8.85 -16.06
N LEU A 42 -6.91 -7.85 -15.42
CA LEU A 42 -6.54 -7.91 -14.00
C LEU A 42 -7.76 -8.15 -13.09
N GLU A 43 -8.82 -7.38 -13.26
CA GLU A 43 -10.08 -7.53 -12.47
C GLU A 43 -10.71 -8.91 -12.67
N THR A 44 -10.64 -9.44 -13.89
CA THR A 44 -11.12 -10.79 -14.20
C THR A 44 -10.33 -11.84 -13.44
N GLU A 45 -8.99 -11.73 -13.40
CA GLU A 45 -8.15 -12.66 -12.65
C GLU A 45 -8.35 -12.56 -11.13
N ILE A 46 -8.51 -11.33 -10.59
CA ILE A 46 -8.86 -11.12 -9.18
C ILE A 46 -10.19 -11.82 -8.85
N SER A 47 -11.20 -11.64 -9.70
CA SER A 47 -12.54 -12.24 -9.50
C SER A 47 -12.50 -13.77 -9.53
N LYS A 48 -11.70 -14.37 -10.42
CA LYS A 48 -11.49 -15.83 -10.47
C LYS A 48 -10.88 -16.34 -9.17
N LEU A 49 -9.79 -15.71 -8.71
CA LEU A 49 -9.12 -16.09 -7.47
C LEU A 49 -10.05 -16.00 -6.26
N GLN A 50 -10.85 -14.93 -6.18
CA GLN A 50 -11.85 -14.76 -5.12
C GLN A 50 -12.93 -15.85 -5.17
N GLN A 51 -13.38 -16.24 -6.36
CA GLN A 51 -14.33 -17.35 -6.52
C GLN A 51 -13.74 -18.70 -6.05
N GLU A 52 -12.47 -18.96 -6.35
CA GLU A 52 -11.80 -20.22 -6.03
C GLU A 52 -11.40 -20.34 -4.55
N SER A 53 -11.00 -19.24 -3.93
CA SER A 53 -10.28 -19.26 -2.66
C SER A 53 -10.73 -18.23 -1.62
N GLY A 54 -11.64 -17.31 -1.99
CA GLY A 54 -12.12 -16.24 -1.12
C GLY A 54 -11.19 -15.04 -0.97
N TYR A 55 -9.98 -15.08 -1.56
CA TYR A 55 -8.99 -14.00 -1.57
C TYR A 55 -8.49 -13.75 -3.01
N PRO A 56 -7.84 -12.61 -3.34
CA PRO A 56 -7.30 -11.58 -2.45
C PRO A 56 -8.35 -10.67 -1.78
N TYR A 57 -8.02 -10.16 -0.60
CA TYR A 57 -8.74 -9.05 0.01
C TYR A 57 -8.52 -7.75 -0.76
N VAL A 58 -9.50 -6.85 -0.72
CA VAL A 58 -9.44 -5.57 -1.44
C VAL A 58 -9.54 -4.44 -0.44
N VAL A 59 -8.57 -3.53 -0.49
CA VAL A 59 -8.59 -2.27 0.26
C VAL A 59 -8.63 -1.13 -0.75
N ASN A 60 -9.70 -0.34 -0.69
CA ASN A 60 -9.82 0.88 -1.50
C ASN A 60 -9.03 2.01 -0.84
N ILE A 61 -7.71 2.04 -1.07
CA ILE A 61 -6.78 2.95 -0.38
C ILE A 61 -7.15 4.43 -0.50
N ASP A 62 -7.66 4.88 -1.64
CA ASP A 62 -8.07 6.28 -1.82
C ASP A 62 -9.29 6.61 -0.97
N THR A 63 -10.23 5.68 -0.85
CA THR A 63 -11.40 5.83 0.02
C THR A 63 -10.99 5.82 1.49
N ALA A 64 -10.11 4.90 1.88
CA ALA A 64 -9.59 4.82 3.24
C ALA A 64 -8.85 6.10 3.64
N ASN A 65 -7.94 6.60 2.80
CA ASN A 65 -7.15 7.80 3.09
C ASN A 65 -7.98 9.09 3.03
N ARG A 66 -8.98 9.21 2.15
CA ARG A 66 -9.90 10.37 2.17
C ARG A 66 -10.73 10.44 3.45
N ALA A 67 -11.07 9.30 4.05
CA ALA A 67 -11.82 9.22 5.30
C ALA A 67 -10.91 9.20 6.55
N ASN A 68 -9.58 9.13 6.37
CA ASN A 68 -8.62 9.03 7.46
C ASN A 68 -8.51 10.38 8.20
N PRO A 69 -8.83 10.46 9.50
CA PRO A 69 -8.66 11.69 10.27
C PRO A 69 -7.24 11.87 10.83
N VAL A 70 -6.37 10.87 10.71
CA VAL A 70 -5.01 10.86 11.26
C VAL A 70 -4.01 11.27 10.18
N ASP A 71 -3.04 12.12 10.54
CA ASP A 71 -1.95 12.49 9.62
C ASP A 71 -1.12 11.25 9.24
N GLY A 72 -0.76 11.16 7.97
CA GLY A 72 -0.11 9.99 7.38
C GLY A 72 -1.02 9.17 6.45
N LYS A 73 -0.45 8.09 5.91
CA LYS A 73 -1.07 7.28 4.85
C LYS A 73 -1.35 5.86 5.31
N ILE A 74 -2.60 5.42 5.14
CA ILE A 74 -2.99 4.02 5.27
C ILE A 74 -2.55 3.31 3.97
N ILE A 75 -1.64 2.34 4.12
CA ILE A 75 -1.02 1.64 3.00
C ILE A 75 -1.34 0.14 2.96
N MET A 76 -1.88 -0.41 4.04
CA MET A 76 -2.26 -1.83 4.16
C MET A 76 -3.38 -2.02 5.20
N SER A 77 -3.80 -3.27 5.38
CA SER A 77 -4.79 -3.68 6.38
C SER A 77 -4.33 -4.97 7.07
N ASN A 78 -5.02 -5.37 8.14
CA ASN A 78 -4.84 -6.68 8.77
C ASN A 78 -5.51 -7.83 7.97
N LEU A 79 -5.35 -9.05 8.48
CA LEU A 79 -5.87 -10.31 7.90
C LEU A 79 -7.39 -10.33 7.69
N CYS A 80 -8.17 -9.67 8.55
CA CYS A 80 -9.63 -9.65 8.46
C CYS A 80 -10.16 -8.41 7.72
N SER A 81 -9.27 -7.57 7.15
CA SER A 81 -9.55 -6.39 6.31
C SER A 81 -10.25 -5.19 6.98
N GLU A 82 -10.37 -5.19 8.32
CA GLU A 82 -11.10 -4.19 9.10
C GLU A 82 -10.20 -3.12 9.75
N ILE A 83 -8.90 -3.37 9.87
CA ILE A 83 -7.96 -2.44 10.53
C ILE A 83 -7.26 -1.57 9.50
N LEU A 84 -7.55 -0.27 9.56
CA LEU A 84 -7.01 0.76 8.68
C LEU A 84 -6.34 1.84 9.54
N GLN A 85 -5.02 1.76 9.70
CA GLN A 85 -4.23 2.71 10.51
C GLN A 85 -2.97 3.14 9.76
N VAL A 86 -2.46 4.33 10.09
CA VAL A 86 -1.18 4.83 9.60
C VAL A 86 -0.02 4.06 10.25
N GLN A 87 1.09 3.97 9.54
CA GLN A 87 2.31 3.29 10.02
C GLN A 87 3.54 3.99 9.48
N GLU A 88 4.66 3.82 10.17
CA GLU A 88 5.96 4.37 9.79
C GLU A 88 7.02 3.27 9.77
N PRO A 89 7.86 3.18 8.72
CA PRO A 89 8.86 2.13 8.62
C PRO A 89 9.98 2.34 9.64
N SER A 90 10.46 1.25 10.23
CA SER A 90 11.67 1.26 11.06
C SER A 90 12.94 1.23 10.19
N LEU A 91 14.02 1.83 10.68
CA LEU A 91 15.36 1.69 10.11
C LEU A 91 16.17 0.69 10.93
N ILE A 92 16.66 -0.36 10.27
CA ILE A 92 17.40 -1.46 10.90
C ILE A 92 18.79 -1.55 10.25
N ASN A 93 19.84 -1.74 11.06
CA ASN A 93 21.22 -1.90 10.58
C ASN A 93 21.53 -3.36 10.20
N ASP A 94 22.73 -3.60 9.66
CA ASP A 94 23.18 -4.95 9.27
C ASP A 94 23.31 -5.92 10.46
N ALA A 95 23.40 -5.40 11.70
CA ALA A 95 23.41 -6.18 12.93
C ALA A 95 21.99 -6.51 13.44
N GLN A 96 20.94 -6.18 12.67
CA GLN A 96 19.52 -6.35 13.01
C GLN A 96 19.04 -5.50 14.20
N GLU A 97 19.70 -4.38 14.46
CA GLU A 97 19.33 -3.44 15.52
C GLU A 97 18.57 -2.25 14.94
N PHE A 98 17.61 -1.74 15.72
CA PHE A 98 16.89 -0.52 15.36
C PHE A 98 17.82 0.68 15.44
N LEU A 99 18.07 1.31 14.29
CA LEU A 99 18.63 2.67 14.21
C LEU A 99 17.54 3.71 14.47
N GLN A 100 16.34 3.45 13.96
CA GLN A 100 15.14 4.24 14.21
C GLN A 100 13.94 3.30 14.34
N MET A 101 13.22 3.41 15.44
CA MET A 101 11.98 2.69 15.66
C MET A 101 10.83 3.47 14.99
N GLY A 102 10.16 2.82 14.04
CA GLY A 102 8.93 3.33 13.44
C GLY A 102 7.70 2.95 14.25
N THR A 103 6.54 2.97 13.61
CA THR A 103 5.26 2.63 14.24
C THR A 103 4.55 1.56 13.41
N ASP A 104 4.40 0.38 13.99
CA ASP A 104 3.59 -0.71 13.45
C ASP A 104 2.21 -0.78 14.12
N VAL A 105 1.30 -1.55 13.53
CA VAL A 105 -0.08 -1.65 14.00
C VAL A 105 -0.30 -2.95 14.77
N SER A 106 -0.78 -2.82 16.01
CA SER A 106 -1.41 -3.91 16.75
C SER A 106 -2.84 -3.48 17.13
N CYS A 107 -3.78 -4.42 17.17
CA CYS A 107 -5.17 -4.11 17.41
C CYS A 107 -5.78 -4.96 18.52
N ASN A 108 -6.52 -4.30 19.41
CA ASN A 108 -7.36 -4.93 20.44
C ASN A 108 -8.82 -4.65 20.09
N LEU A 109 -9.63 -5.69 19.96
CA LEU A 109 -11.00 -5.61 19.46
C LEU A 109 -12.01 -6.04 20.52
N GLY A 110 -13.19 -5.40 20.48
CA GLY A 110 -14.36 -5.76 21.28
C GLY A 110 -15.63 -5.27 20.60
N SER A 111 -16.70 -6.06 20.69
CA SER A 111 -18.00 -5.78 20.07
C SER A 111 -19.12 -5.85 21.12
N THR A 112 -20.08 -4.93 21.07
CA THR A 112 -21.31 -4.96 21.88
C THR A 112 -22.40 -5.80 21.20
N ASN A 113 -23.27 -6.45 21.98
CA ASN A 113 -24.49 -7.13 21.50
C ASN A 113 -25.67 -6.15 21.46
#